data_AF-A0AAP2GFT0-F1
#
_entry.id   AF-A0AAP2GFT0-F1
#
_cell.length_a   1.000
_cell.length_b   1.000
_cell.length_c   1.000
_cell.angle_alpha   90.00
_cell.angle_beta   90.00
_cell.angle_gamma   90.00
#
_symmetry.space_group_name_H-M   'P 1'
#
loop_
_entity.id
_entity.type
_entity.pdbx_description
1 polymer ?
#
loop_
_entity_poly.entity_id
_entity_poly.type
_entity_poly.pdbx_seq_one_letter_code
_entity_poly.pdbx_strand_id
1 'polypeptide(L)'
;MKTIRRYILLATTVGMLGACSYDNYDAPESKLEGNLVYQGTPLNLDPRNVYMELWEPGWAKKSKIDIHVDQNGRFSAVLFNGNYKLFIRRNSVPFMAPHNEQTNSDTILVEVRGNKKMDIDVTPYYLIRNASITNSGKTVDATFGIEKIITDANQKDVERVTLYINKVNLVSADTKIGEASLNGGDIADPNAISLTTQIPEMTPAQPYVYARVGVKLAGVDYLIYSPIQKIDF
;
A
#
# COMPACT_ATOMS: atom_id res chain seq x y z
N MET A 1 39.22 14.23 55.60
CA MET A 1 37.80 14.20 55.15
C MET A 1 37.44 15.29 54.14
N LYS A 2 37.81 16.57 54.33
CA LYS A 2 37.45 17.67 53.39
C LYS A 2 38.03 17.51 51.97
N THR A 3 39.26 17.00 51.84
CA THR A 3 39.94 16.78 50.55
C THR A 3 39.31 15.66 49.75
N ILE A 4 39.00 14.52 50.37
CA ILE A 4 38.32 13.37 49.74
C ILE A 4 36.92 13.78 49.23
N ARG A 5 36.17 14.57 50.00
CA ARG A 5 34.84 15.07 49.59
C ARG A 5 34.91 15.98 48.36
N ARG A 6 36.01 16.74 48.18
CA ARG A 6 36.25 17.56 46.98
C ARG A 6 36.58 16.71 45.75
N TYR A 7 37.35 15.64 45.90
CA TYR A 7 37.64 14.71 44.80
C TYR A 7 36.41 13.93 44.35
N ILE A 8 35.56 13.49 45.29
CA ILE A 8 34.28 12.85 44.95
C ILE A 8 33.36 13.84 44.21
N LEU A 9 33.26 15.08 44.68
CA LEU A 9 32.43 16.10 44.01
C LEU A 9 32.93 16.39 42.59
N LEU A 10 34.24 16.51 42.40
CA LEU A 10 34.87 16.72 41.09
C LEU A 10 34.63 15.54 40.15
N ALA A 11 34.84 14.30 40.62
CA ALA A 11 34.58 13.09 39.83
C ALA A 11 33.11 12.95 39.43
N THR A 12 32.19 13.30 40.33
CA THR A 12 30.74 13.27 40.05
C THR A 12 30.36 14.32 39.00
N THR A 13 30.95 15.52 39.07
CA THR A 13 30.66 16.61 38.12
C THR A 13 31.19 16.28 36.72
N VAL A 14 32.38 15.69 36.63
CA VAL A 14 32.96 15.21 35.35
C VAL A 14 32.16 14.04 34.78
N GLY A 15 31.70 13.11 35.63
CA GLY A 15 30.83 12.01 35.22
C GLY A 15 29.47 12.47 34.68
N MET A 16 28.86 13.50 35.28
CA MET A 16 27.61 14.09 34.79
C MET A 16 27.78 14.80 33.45
N LEU A 17 28.94 15.41 33.17
CA LEU A 17 29.22 16.05 31.88
C LEU A 17 29.51 15.04 30.75
N GLY A 18 30.01 13.84 31.07
CA GLY A 18 30.28 12.77 30.09
C GLY A 18 29.08 11.84 29.81
N ALA A 19 28.05 11.84 30.67
CA ALA A 19 26.92 10.92 30.57
C ALA A 19 25.88 11.32 29.50
N CYS A 20 25.89 12.57 29.01
CA CYS A 20 24.91 13.05 28.03
C CYS A 20 25.16 12.60 26.57
N SER A 21 26.29 11.95 26.27
CA SER A 21 26.71 11.70 24.88
C SER A 21 26.86 10.21 24.53
N TYR A 22 26.65 9.30 25.48
CA TYR A 22 26.95 7.88 25.28
C TYR A 22 25.76 7.08 24.70
N ASP A 23 24.55 7.63 24.72
CA ASP A 23 23.31 6.93 24.37
C ASP A 23 22.52 7.70 23.30
N ASN A 24 23.12 7.94 22.15
CA ASN A 24 22.36 8.30 20.95
C ASN A 24 23.05 7.69 19.74
N TYR A 25 22.47 6.62 19.20
CA TYR A 25 22.63 6.32 17.79
C TYR A 25 22.03 7.48 16.99
N ASP A 26 22.70 7.91 15.93
CA ASP A 26 22.12 8.90 15.01
C ASP A 26 20.75 8.40 14.50
N ALA A 27 19.85 9.33 14.17
CA ALA A 27 18.57 8.95 13.59
C ALA A 27 18.78 8.33 12.19
N PRO A 28 17.87 7.47 11.71
CA PRO A 28 17.90 7.03 10.33
C PRO A 28 17.64 8.21 9.39
N GLU A 29 18.41 8.31 8.30
CA GLU A 29 18.30 9.40 7.33
C GLU A 29 18.14 8.93 5.88
N SER A 30 18.37 7.64 5.62
CA SER A 30 18.38 7.12 4.24
C SER A 30 16.97 6.80 3.78
N LYS A 31 16.52 7.44 2.71
CA LYS A 31 15.17 7.23 2.18
C LYS A 31 15.14 6.08 1.17
N LEU A 32 14.32 5.07 1.44
CA LEU A 32 13.89 4.09 0.44
C LEU A 32 12.53 4.53 -0.10
N GLU A 33 12.40 4.72 -1.41
CA GLU A 33 11.13 5.09 -2.04
C GLU A 33 10.95 4.43 -3.40
N GLY A 34 9.71 4.23 -3.81
CA GLY A 34 9.38 3.60 -5.09
C GLY A 34 7.90 3.32 -5.22
N ASN A 35 7.55 2.52 -6.23
CA ASN A 35 6.19 2.11 -6.53
C ASN A 35 6.10 0.59 -6.70
N LEU A 36 4.94 0.03 -6.37
CA LEU A 36 4.53 -1.28 -6.83
C LEU A 36 4.02 -1.15 -8.27
N VAL A 37 4.75 -1.75 -9.22
CA VAL A 37 4.49 -1.59 -10.65
C VAL A 37 4.23 -2.91 -11.34
N TYR A 38 3.47 -2.87 -12.42
CA TYR A 38 3.37 -3.94 -13.40
C TYR A 38 3.68 -3.37 -14.78
N GLN A 39 4.71 -3.90 -15.44
CA GLN A 39 5.17 -3.41 -16.75
C GLN A 39 5.43 -1.88 -16.73
N GLY A 40 6.05 -1.39 -15.66
CA GLY A 40 6.36 0.03 -15.46
C GLY A 40 5.17 0.92 -15.10
N THR A 41 3.95 0.38 -14.96
CA THR A 41 2.76 1.14 -14.54
C THR A 41 2.45 0.90 -13.06
N PRO A 42 2.36 1.95 -12.22
CA PRO A 42 1.96 1.80 -10.82
C PRO A 42 0.55 1.21 -10.67
N LEU A 43 0.40 0.32 -9.69
CA LEU A 43 -0.91 -0.28 -9.36
C LEU A 43 -1.73 0.65 -8.46
N ASN A 44 -3.04 0.72 -8.68
CA ASN A 44 -3.95 1.40 -7.75
C ASN A 44 -4.46 0.41 -6.71
N LEU A 45 -4.23 0.71 -5.44
CA LEU A 45 -4.35 -0.24 -4.33
C LEU A 45 -5.25 0.31 -3.21
N ASP A 46 -5.46 -0.53 -2.20
CA ASP A 46 -6.11 -0.09 -0.98
C ASP A 46 -5.22 0.90 -0.21
N PRO A 47 -5.73 2.10 0.15
CA PRO A 47 -4.94 3.17 0.76
C PRO A 47 -4.42 2.89 2.17
N ARG A 48 -4.99 1.89 2.87
CA ARG A 48 -4.76 1.72 4.31
C ARG A 48 -4.09 0.40 4.65
N ASN A 49 -4.38 -0.63 3.86
CA ASN A 49 -4.12 -1.98 4.30
C ASN A 49 -3.00 -2.69 3.54
N VAL A 50 -2.53 -2.14 2.42
CA VAL A 50 -1.38 -2.71 1.70
C VAL A 50 -0.08 -2.23 2.32
N TYR A 51 0.73 -3.18 2.79
CA TYR A 51 2.07 -2.92 3.30
C TYR A 51 3.03 -4.05 2.92
N MET A 52 4.31 -3.73 2.97
CA MET A 52 5.43 -4.67 2.81
C MET A 52 6.19 -4.74 4.13
N GLU A 53 6.76 -5.89 4.44
CA GLU A 53 7.59 -6.07 5.62
C GLU A 53 9.06 -5.97 5.23
N LEU A 54 9.80 -5.12 5.93
CA LEU A 54 11.25 -5.02 5.78
C LEU A 54 11.94 -5.62 7.01
N TRP A 55 12.85 -6.54 6.77
CA TRP A 55 13.56 -7.30 7.80
C TRP A 55 15.06 -7.04 7.71
N GLU A 56 15.67 -6.57 8.79
CA GLU A 56 17.11 -6.44 8.91
C GLU A 56 17.72 -7.72 9.52
N PRO A 57 18.59 -8.45 8.80
CA PRO A 57 19.27 -9.61 9.35
C PRO A 57 20.38 -9.19 10.32
N GLY A 58 20.85 -10.12 11.15
CA GLY A 58 22.02 -9.92 12.02
C GLY A 58 21.70 -9.58 13.48
N TRP A 59 20.43 -9.36 13.81
CA TRP A 59 19.97 -9.09 15.18
C TRP A 59 19.45 -10.34 15.88
N ALA A 60 19.79 -10.49 17.16
CA ALA A 60 19.25 -11.57 18.00
C ALA A 60 17.72 -11.44 18.16
N LYS A 61 17.24 -10.21 18.34
CA LYS A 61 15.81 -9.88 18.29
C LYS A 61 15.43 -9.54 16.86
N LYS A 62 14.51 -10.31 16.29
CA LYS A 62 13.95 -10.05 14.95
C LYS A 62 12.73 -9.13 15.09
N SER A 63 12.76 -8.00 14.41
CA SER A 63 11.62 -7.10 14.26
C SER A 63 11.46 -6.69 12.81
N LYS A 64 10.22 -6.57 12.38
CA LYS A 64 9.89 -6.04 11.06
C LYS A 64 9.70 -4.52 11.12
N ILE A 65 9.92 -3.89 9.98
CA ILE A 65 9.52 -2.51 9.69
C ILE A 65 8.42 -2.60 8.64
N ASP A 66 7.22 -2.13 8.98
CA ASP A 66 6.09 -2.12 8.03
C ASP A 66 6.20 -0.89 7.12
N ILE A 67 6.28 -1.11 5.81
CA ILE A 67 6.31 -0.08 4.78
C ILE A 67 4.93 -0.03 4.13
N HIS A 68 4.17 1.02 4.44
CA HIS A 68 2.84 1.23 3.86
C HIS A 68 2.92 1.68 2.40
N VAL A 69 1.95 1.23 1.61
CA VAL A 69 1.76 1.61 0.22
C VAL A 69 0.50 2.48 0.11
N ASP A 70 0.59 3.58 -0.61
CA ASP A 70 -0.56 4.46 -0.85
C ASP A 70 -1.48 3.94 -1.97
N GLN A 71 -2.60 4.62 -2.17
CA GLN A 71 -3.61 4.23 -3.17
C GLN A 71 -3.13 4.25 -4.63
N ASN A 72 -1.98 4.87 -4.91
CA ASN A 72 -1.37 4.94 -6.24
C ASN A 72 -0.17 3.98 -6.36
N GLY A 73 0.02 3.09 -5.38
CA GLY A 73 1.08 2.09 -5.37
C GLY A 73 2.42 2.63 -4.88
N ARG A 74 2.50 3.89 -4.41
CA ARG A 74 3.75 4.49 -3.95
C ARG A 74 4.04 4.10 -2.51
N PHE A 75 5.31 3.86 -2.21
CA PHE A 75 5.79 3.64 -0.85
C PHE A 75 7.02 4.48 -0.54
N SER A 76 7.24 4.74 0.75
CA SER A 76 8.49 5.34 1.22
C SER A 76 8.76 5.01 2.68
N ALA A 77 10.03 4.82 3.03
CA ALA A 77 10.51 4.63 4.39
C ALA A 77 11.83 5.38 4.61
N VAL A 78 12.05 5.86 5.84
CA VAL A 78 13.34 6.40 6.28
C VAL A 78 14.02 5.33 7.14
N LEU A 79 15.22 4.93 6.75
CA LEU A 79 15.93 3.76 7.24
C LEU A 79 17.39 4.09 7.57
N PHE A 80 18.02 3.21 8.35
CA PHE A 80 19.47 3.19 8.44
C PHE A 80 20.08 2.64 7.16
N ASN A 81 21.37 2.93 6.95
CA ASN A 81 22.15 2.22 5.94
C ASN A 81 22.27 0.75 6.35
N GLY A 82 21.84 -0.15 5.48
CA GLY A 82 21.77 -1.57 5.83
C GLY A 82 21.46 -2.46 4.64
N ASN A 83 21.51 -3.76 4.89
CA ASN A 83 21.04 -4.78 3.95
C ASN A 83 19.73 -5.32 4.51
N TYR A 84 18.66 -5.25 3.73
CA TYR A 84 17.33 -5.61 4.16
C TYR A 84 16.75 -6.73 3.29
N LYS A 85 15.78 -7.43 3.86
CA LYS A 85 14.94 -8.42 3.19
C LYS A 85 13.52 -7.87 3.16
N LEU A 86 13.02 -7.60 1.97
CA LEU A 86 11.65 -7.16 1.75
C LEU A 86 10.76 -8.37 1.45
N PHE A 87 9.65 -8.45 2.16
CA PHE A 87 8.67 -9.52 2.07
C PHE A 87 7.27 -8.93 1.89
N ILE A 88 6.46 -9.58 1.05
CA ILE A 88 5.05 -9.22 0.86
C ILE A 88 4.20 -10.43 1.24
N ARG A 89 3.26 -10.24 2.17
CA ARG A 89 2.41 -11.31 2.66
C ARG A 89 1.50 -11.85 1.55
N ARG A 90 1.66 -13.15 1.24
CA ARG A 90 0.80 -13.88 0.29
C ARG A 90 -0.67 -13.78 0.69
N ASN A 91 -1.55 -13.75 -0.31
CA ASN A 91 -3.01 -13.61 -0.18
C ASN A 91 -3.50 -12.33 0.51
N SER A 92 -2.64 -11.44 1.01
CA SER A 92 -3.11 -10.14 1.49
C SER A 92 -3.25 -9.12 0.34
N VAL A 93 -2.44 -9.25 -0.70
CA VAL A 93 -2.37 -8.29 -1.82
C VAL A 93 -2.96 -8.85 -3.13
N PRO A 94 -3.49 -8.00 -4.03
CA PRO A 94 -4.14 -8.43 -5.27
C PRO A 94 -3.16 -8.81 -6.41
N PHE A 95 -1.93 -9.16 -6.07
CA PHE A 95 -0.87 -9.55 -6.98
C PHE A 95 -0.05 -10.68 -6.37
N MET A 96 0.65 -11.43 -7.21
CA MET A 96 1.64 -12.39 -6.73
C MET A 96 2.80 -11.64 -6.09
N ALA A 97 3.16 -12.07 -4.88
CA ALA A 97 4.40 -11.61 -4.26
C ALA A 97 5.57 -11.92 -5.20
N PRO A 98 6.52 -10.99 -5.37
CA PRO A 98 7.64 -11.16 -6.28
C PRO A 98 8.47 -12.37 -5.87
N HIS A 99 8.82 -13.20 -6.85
CA HIS A 99 9.69 -14.36 -6.66
C HIS A 99 11.11 -14.03 -7.11
N ASN A 100 12.09 -14.30 -6.23
CA ASN A 100 13.49 -14.14 -6.53
C ASN A 100 14.05 -15.47 -7.05
N GLU A 101 14.20 -15.56 -8.37
CA GLU A 101 14.73 -16.74 -9.08
C GLU A 101 16.13 -17.15 -8.61
N GLN A 102 16.99 -16.20 -8.23
CA GLN A 102 18.38 -16.48 -7.83
C GLN A 102 18.47 -17.15 -6.46
N THR A 103 17.57 -16.80 -5.56
CA THR A 103 17.54 -17.32 -4.19
C THR A 103 16.43 -18.35 -3.97
N ASN A 104 15.61 -18.61 -5.00
CA ASN A 104 14.39 -19.41 -4.95
C ASN A 104 13.52 -19.04 -3.73
N SER A 105 13.28 -17.74 -3.54
CA SER A 105 12.59 -17.22 -2.35
C SER A 105 11.64 -16.07 -2.69
N ASP A 106 10.61 -15.85 -1.88
CA ASP A 106 9.68 -14.72 -2.00
C ASP A 106 10.23 -13.45 -1.33
N THR A 107 11.55 -13.26 -1.38
CA THR A 107 12.25 -12.18 -0.70
C THR A 107 13.04 -11.34 -1.68
N ILE A 108 12.83 -10.03 -1.63
CA ILE A 108 13.66 -9.07 -2.36
C ILE A 108 14.79 -8.61 -1.45
N LEU A 109 16.03 -8.71 -1.92
CA LEU A 109 17.18 -8.18 -1.21
C LEU A 109 17.33 -6.70 -1.54
N VAL A 110 17.37 -5.86 -0.51
CA VAL A 110 17.42 -4.40 -0.64
C VAL A 110 18.64 -3.87 0.11
N GLU A 111 19.64 -3.41 -0.63
CA GLU A 111 20.75 -2.64 -0.05
C GLU A 111 20.40 -1.15 -0.01
N VAL A 112 20.49 -0.53 1.17
CA VAL A 112 20.28 0.92 1.39
C VAL A 112 21.61 1.56 1.80
N ARG A 113 22.09 2.50 0.99
CA ARG A 113 23.31 3.30 1.19
C ARG A 113 22.99 4.75 0.79
N GLY A 114 22.42 5.53 1.70
CA GLY A 114 21.79 6.81 1.37
C GLY A 114 20.43 6.62 0.69
N ASN A 115 19.96 7.70 0.05
CA ASN A 115 18.67 7.70 -0.64
C ASN A 115 18.66 6.72 -1.82
N LYS A 116 17.65 5.87 -1.87
CA LYS A 116 17.45 4.85 -2.90
C LYS A 116 16.03 4.91 -3.45
N LYS A 117 15.95 5.06 -4.78
CA LYS A 117 14.72 4.86 -5.55
C LYS A 117 14.71 3.45 -6.13
N MET A 118 13.65 2.68 -5.86
CA MET A 118 13.52 1.32 -6.34
C MET A 118 12.04 0.96 -6.50
N ASP A 119 11.59 0.85 -7.75
CA ASP A 119 10.28 0.25 -8.03
C ASP A 119 10.35 -1.28 -7.85
N ILE A 120 9.21 -1.87 -7.50
CA ILE A 120 9.07 -3.31 -7.29
C ILE A 120 8.07 -3.83 -8.31
N ASP A 121 8.57 -4.60 -9.27
CA ASP A 121 7.74 -5.31 -10.24
C ASP A 121 6.94 -6.42 -9.57
N VAL A 122 5.63 -6.40 -9.77
CA VAL A 122 4.68 -7.39 -9.26
C VAL A 122 3.70 -7.79 -10.36
N THR A 123 3.16 -9.01 -10.27
CA THR A 123 2.20 -9.52 -11.26
C THR A 123 0.80 -9.55 -10.66
N PRO A 124 -0.09 -8.59 -10.99
CA PRO A 124 -1.48 -8.61 -10.53
C PRO A 124 -2.23 -9.82 -11.07
N TYR A 125 -3.23 -10.30 -10.34
CA TYR A 125 -4.11 -11.36 -10.86
C TYR A 125 -5.04 -10.83 -11.95
N TYR A 126 -5.55 -9.61 -11.75
CA TYR A 126 -6.43 -8.90 -12.67
C TYR A 126 -6.04 -7.44 -12.78
N LEU A 127 -6.33 -6.82 -13.91
CA LEU A 127 -6.30 -5.37 -14.10
C LEU A 127 -7.66 -4.85 -14.54
N ILE A 128 -8.04 -3.68 -14.05
CA ILE A 128 -9.22 -2.97 -14.53
C ILE A 128 -8.83 -2.17 -15.78
N ARG A 129 -9.60 -2.32 -16.86
CA ARG A 129 -9.37 -1.66 -18.15
C ARG A 129 -10.52 -0.74 -18.49
N ASN A 130 -10.20 0.36 -19.16
CA ASN A 130 -11.17 1.28 -19.76
C ASN A 130 -12.25 1.76 -18.78
N ALA A 131 -11.88 2.01 -17.52
CA ALA A 131 -12.83 2.48 -16.51
C ALA A 131 -13.30 3.91 -16.83
N SER A 132 -14.59 4.04 -17.17
CA SER A 132 -15.28 5.30 -17.40
C SER A 132 -16.35 5.45 -16.34
N ILE A 133 -16.30 6.54 -15.57
CA ILE A 133 -17.26 6.82 -14.51
C ILE A 133 -17.91 8.17 -14.79
N THR A 134 -19.23 8.22 -14.84
CA THR A 134 -19.99 9.41 -15.22
C THR A 134 -21.15 9.67 -14.26
N ASN A 135 -21.59 10.92 -14.18
CA ASN A 135 -22.82 11.30 -13.49
C ASN A 135 -24.04 11.10 -14.40
N SER A 136 -25.15 10.62 -13.85
CA SER A 136 -26.46 10.56 -14.49
C SER A 136 -27.54 11.09 -13.53
N GLY A 137 -27.49 12.40 -13.29
CA GLY A 137 -28.44 13.11 -12.43
C GLY A 137 -28.20 12.85 -10.93
N LYS A 138 -28.80 11.79 -10.39
CA LYS A 138 -28.65 11.40 -8.97
C LYS A 138 -27.82 10.14 -8.78
N THR A 139 -27.27 9.60 -9.86
CA THR A 139 -26.45 8.38 -9.83
C THR A 139 -25.07 8.62 -10.38
N VAL A 140 -24.16 7.75 -9.94
CA VAL A 140 -22.86 7.55 -10.57
C VAL A 140 -22.92 6.21 -11.30
N ASP A 141 -22.65 6.26 -12.61
CA ASP A 141 -22.59 5.10 -13.49
C ASP A 141 -21.13 4.80 -13.84
N ALA A 142 -20.74 3.53 -13.79
CA ALA A 142 -19.41 3.08 -14.15
C ALA A 142 -19.47 1.97 -15.19
N THR A 143 -18.68 2.11 -16.25
CA THR A 143 -18.42 1.06 -17.24
C THR A 143 -16.93 0.73 -17.27
N PHE A 144 -16.59 -0.56 -17.28
CA PHE A 144 -15.21 -1.02 -17.25
C PHE A 144 -15.08 -2.47 -17.70
N GLY A 145 -13.87 -2.87 -18.09
CA GLY A 145 -13.49 -4.27 -18.27
C GLY A 145 -12.54 -4.75 -17.18
N ILE A 146 -12.44 -6.05 -17.00
CA ILE A 146 -11.43 -6.71 -16.17
C ILE A 146 -10.63 -7.69 -17.03
N GLU A 147 -9.32 -7.56 -17.00
CA GLU A 147 -8.38 -8.44 -17.70
C GLU A 147 -7.75 -9.39 -16.69
N LYS A 148 -7.87 -10.71 -16.91
CA LYS A 148 -7.14 -11.71 -16.14
C LYS A 148 -5.70 -11.77 -16.66
N ILE A 149 -4.73 -11.50 -15.78
CA ILE A 149 -3.30 -11.47 -16.12
C ILE A 149 -2.64 -12.82 -15.80
N ILE A 150 -2.98 -13.42 -14.66
CA ILE A 150 -2.45 -14.73 -14.25
C ILE A 150 -3.43 -15.81 -14.67
N THR A 151 -3.00 -16.68 -15.59
CA THR A 151 -3.81 -17.75 -16.20
C THR A 151 -3.28 -19.15 -15.91
N ASP A 152 -2.24 -19.27 -15.09
CA ASP A 152 -1.62 -20.54 -14.69
C ASP A 152 -2.30 -21.15 -13.44
N ALA A 153 -1.62 -22.11 -12.79
CA ALA A 153 -2.10 -22.75 -11.58
C ALA A 153 -2.29 -21.80 -10.38
N ASN A 154 -1.69 -20.61 -10.40
CA ASN A 154 -1.82 -19.60 -9.35
C ASN A 154 -3.03 -18.70 -9.55
N GLN A 155 -3.80 -18.86 -10.63
CA GLN A 155 -4.95 -18.00 -10.92
C GLN A 155 -5.93 -17.91 -9.74
N LYS A 156 -6.59 -16.76 -9.65
CA LYS A 156 -7.67 -16.51 -8.69
C LYS A 156 -8.95 -16.23 -9.44
N ASP A 157 -10.07 -16.56 -8.81
CA ASP A 157 -11.38 -16.18 -9.33
C ASP A 157 -11.81 -14.82 -8.77
N VAL A 158 -12.62 -14.11 -9.54
CA VAL A 158 -13.26 -12.88 -9.07
C VAL A 158 -14.35 -13.25 -8.07
N GLU A 159 -14.27 -12.69 -6.87
CA GLU A 159 -15.32 -12.80 -5.86
C GLU A 159 -16.40 -11.75 -6.13
N ARG A 160 -15.98 -10.51 -6.36
CA ARG A 160 -16.90 -9.37 -6.54
C ARG A 160 -16.22 -8.20 -7.25
N VAL A 161 -16.97 -7.49 -8.05
CA VAL A 161 -16.61 -6.16 -8.55
C VAL A 161 -17.49 -5.10 -7.91
N THR A 162 -16.95 -3.92 -7.63
CA THR A 162 -17.70 -2.89 -6.88
C THR A 162 -17.32 -1.50 -7.33
N LEU A 163 -18.32 -0.66 -7.61
CA LEU A 163 -18.21 0.78 -7.73
C LEU A 163 -18.31 1.39 -6.34
N TYR A 164 -17.34 2.23 -5.98
CA TYR A 164 -17.31 2.97 -4.72
C TYR A 164 -17.36 4.46 -4.98
N ILE A 165 -18.10 5.20 -4.16
CA ILE A 165 -18.09 6.67 -4.13
C ILE A 165 -17.74 7.18 -2.74
N ASN A 166 -17.06 8.33 -2.66
CA ASN A 166 -16.73 9.03 -1.41
C ASN A 166 -16.69 10.55 -1.61
N LYS A 167 -16.73 11.30 -0.51
CA LYS A 167 -16.62 12.77 -0.46
C LYS A 167 -15.21 13.30 -0.72
N VAL A 168 -14.21 12.48 -0.40
CA VAL A 168 -12.79 12.84 -0.44
C VAL A 168 -12.03 11.89 -1.35
N ASN A 169 -10.82 12.29 -1.76
CA ASN A 169 -9.92 11.52 -2.63
C ASN A 169 -9.24 10.35 -1.90
N LEU A 170 -10.02 9.57 -1.15
CA LEU A 170 -9.70 8.34 -0.46
C LEU A 170 -10.92 7.44 -0.58
N VAL A 171 -11.11 6.83 -1.74
CA VAL A 171 -12.26 5.97 -2.04
C VAL A 171 -11.79 4.54 -1.83
N SER A 172 -12.45 3.68 -1.05
CA SER A 172 -12.10 2.25 -0.96
C SER A 172 -13.25 1.43 -0.37
N ALA A 173 -13.06 0.13 -0.20
CA ALA A 173 -14.04 -0.71 0.52
C ALA A 173 -14.26 -0.23 1.97
N ASP A 174 -13.23 0.33 2.59
CA ASP A 174 -13.28 0.85 3.96
C ASP A 174 -13.66 2.33 4.03
N THR A 175 -13.48 3.08 2.92
CA THR A 175 -13.73 4.53 2.86
C THR A 175 -14.67 4.87 1.72
N LYS A 176 -15.98 4.72 1.99
CA LYS A 176 -17.07 4.94 1.02
C LYS A 176 -18.28 5.57 1.70
N ILE A 177 -19.10 6.26 0.91
CA ILE A 177 -20.44 6.74 1.29
C ILE A 177 -21.56 6.06 0.49
N GLY A 178 -21.21 5.43 -0.63
CA GLY A 178 -22.13 4.69 -1.49
C GLY A 178 -21.37 3.65 -2.29
N GLU A 179 -22.06 2.58 -2.67
CA GLU A 179 -21.49 1.53 -3.50
C GLU A 179 -22.56 0.81 -4.33
N ALA A 180 -22.09 0.11 -5.36
CA ALA A 180 -22.87 -0.89 -6.08
C ALA A 180 -21.95 -2.05 -6.47
N SER A 181 -22.42 -3.28 -6.31
CA SER A 181 -21.59 -4.46 -6.51
C SER A 181 -22.26 -5.53 -7.35
N LEU A 182 -21.44 -6.30 -8.05
CA LEU A 182 -21.83 -7.48 -8.82
C LEU A 182 -20.93 -8.65 -8.41
N ASN A 183 -21.51 -9.80 -8.08
CA ASN A 183 -20.70 -10.99 -7.73
C ASN A 183 -19.98 -11.50 -8.97
N GLY A 184 -18.82 -12.14 -8.79
CA GLY A 184 -18.03 -12.65 -9.91
C GLY A 184 -18.77 -13.65 -10.80
N GLY A 185 -19.61 -14.50 -10.20
CA GLY A 185 -20.44 -15.47 -10.93
C GLY A 185 -21.56 -14.85 -11.76
N ASP A 186 -21.92 -13.59 -11.49
CA ASP A 186 -22.99 -12.87 -12.19
C ASP A 186 -22.45 -11.99 -13.34
N ILE A 187 -21.13 -12.00 -13.57
CA ILE A 187 -20.49 -11.25 -14.66
C ILE A 187 -20.74 -11.95 -15.99
N ALA A 188 -21.63 -11.38 -16.81
CA ALA A 188 -21.95 -11.91 -18.15
C ALA A 188 -20.83 -11.66 -19.17
N ASP A 189 -20.28 -10.43 -19.20
CA ASP A 189 -19.14 -10.06 -20.06
C ASP A 189 -18.06 -9.36 -19.22
N PRO A 190 -16.89 -10.00 -18.99
CA PRO A 190 -15.78 -9.40 -18.27
C PRO A 190 -15.22 -8.13 -18.93
N ASN A 191 -15.46 -7.88 -20.22
CA ASN A 191 -14.96 -6.71 -20.92
C ASN A 191 -15.89 -5.49 -20.83
N ALA A 192 -17.14 -5.68 -20.40
CA ALA A 192 -18.19 -4.66 -20.44
C ALA A 192 -19.08 -4.71 -19.20
N ILE A 193 -18.48 -4.57 -18.02
CA ILE A 193 -19.19 -4.52 -16.74
C ILE A 193 -19.79 -3.12 -16.55
N SER A 194 -21.04 -3.07 -16.11
CA SER A 194 -21.75 -1.82 -15.78
C SER A 194 -22.29 -1.86 -14.36
N LEU A 195 -22.04 -0.81 -13.58
CA LEU A 195 -22.52 -0.65 -12.21
C LEU A 195 -23.06 0.76 -12.00
N THR A 196 -24.14 0.88 -11.24
CA THR A 196 -24.78 2.17 -10.92
C THR A 196 -25.04 2.26 -9.43
N THR A 197 -24.64 3.38 -8.81
CA THR A 197 -24.95 3.67 -7.40
C THR A 197 -25.58 5.06 -7.26
N GLN A 198 -26.44 5.22 -6.26
CA GLN A 198 -27.07 6.50 -5.94
C GLN A 198 -26.08 7.39 -5.18
N ILE A 199 -26.09 8.69 -5.46
CA ILE A 199 -25.36 9.68 -4.67
C ILE A 199 -26.19 9.94 -3.41
N PRO A 200 -25.70 9.57 -2.21
CA PRO A 200 -26.43 9.85 -0.97
C PRO A 200 -26.45 11.34 -0.67
N GLU A 201 -27.36 11.78 0.19
CA GLU A 201 -27.30 13.13 0.75
C GLU A 201 -26.01 13.29 1.57
N MET A 202 -25.26 14.36 1.30
CA MET A 202 -23.97 14.60 1.94
C MET A 202 -24.03 15.82 2.86
N THR A 203 -23.49 15.69 4.07
CA THR A 203 -23.30 16.81 4.99
C THR A 203 -21.81 16.96 5.35
N PRO A 204 -21.18 18.14 5.14
CA PRO A 204 -21.68 19.27 4.34
C PRO A 204 -21.95 18.86 2.88
N ALA A 205 -22.87 19.56 2.23
CA ALA A 205 -23.19 19.35 0.82
C ALA A 205 -21.98 19.67 -0.06
N GLN A 206 -21.81 18.88 -1.13
CA GLN A 206 -20.71 19.02 -2.09
C GLN A 206 -21.26 18.75 -3.50
N PRO A 207 -20.85 19.53 -4.52
CA PRO A 207 -21.30 19.35 -5.91
C PRO A 207 -20.46 18.30 -6.66
N TYR A 208 -19.82 17.38 -5.92
CA TYR A 208 -18.99 16.33 -6.48
C TYR A 208 -18.82 15.17 -5.52
N VAL A 209 -18.45 14.02 -6.08
CA VAL A 209 -17.91 12.86 -5.36
C VAL A 209 -16.64 12.37 -6.05
N TYR A 210 -15.82 11.62 -5.34
CA TYR A 210 -14.76 10.82 -5.91
C TYR A 210 -15.26 9.39 -6.08
N ALA A 211 -14.97 8.78 -7.22
CA ALA A 211 -15.41 7.44 -7.55
C ALA A 211 -14.24 6.59 -8.06
N ARG A 212 -14.30 5.29 -7.77
CA ARG A 212 -13.42 4.28 -8.38
C ARG A 212 -14.09 2.92 -8.35
N VAL A 213 -13.67 2.03 -9.24
CA VAL A 213 -14.11 0.63 -9.22
C VAL A 213 -13.00 -0.26 -8.64
N GLY A 214 -13.38 -1.34 -7.97
CA GLY A 214 -12.46 -2.31 -7.38
C GLY A 214 -12.85 -3.75 -7.69
N VAL A 215 -11.84 -4.61 -7.79
CA VAL A 215 -11.99 -6.06 -8.00
C VAL A 215 -11.49 -6.80 -6.75
N LYS A 216 -12.39 -7.55 -6.13
CA LYS A 216 -12.12 -8.47 -5.02
C LYS A 216 -11.95 -9.87 -5.58
N LEU A 217 -10.90 -10.55 -5.16
CA LEU A 217 -10.58 -11.91 -5.58
C LEU A 217 -10.84 -12.89 -4.44
N ALA A 218 -11.26 -14.10 -4.80
CA ALA A 218 -11.53 -15.16 -3.84
C ALA A 218 -10.25 -15.51 -3.06
N GLY A 219 -10.33 -15.42 -1.73
CA GLY A 219 -9.22 -15.74 -0.83
C GLY A 219 -8.04 -14.76 -0.90
N VAL A 220 -8.27 -13.52 -1.37
CA VAL A 220 -7.29 -12.43 -1.30
C VAL A 220 -7.88 -11.27 -0.49
N ASP A 221 -7.16 -10.76 0.51
CA ASP A 221 -7.71 -9.78 1.48
C ASP A 221 -8.05 -8.44 0.83
N TYR A 222 -7.12 -7.85 0.08
CA TYR A 222 -7.27 -6.50 -0.48
C TYR A 222 -7.52 -6.48 -1.98
N LEU A 223 -8.21 -5.43 -2.43
CA LEU A 223 -8.68 -5.28 -3.80
C LEU A 223 -7.64 -4.55 -4.65
N ILE A 224 -7.69 -4.78 -5.96
CA ILE A 224 -7.10 -3.88 -6.95
C ILE A 224 -8.15 -2.89 -7.43
N TYR A 225 -7.74 -1.66 -7.74
CA TYR A 225 -8.63 -0.57 -8.08
C TYR A 225 -8.33 0.07 -9.43
N SER A 226 -9.30 0.80 -9.97
CA SER A 226 -9.06 1.80 -11.01
C SER A 226 -8.45 3.06 -10.39
N PRO A 227 -7.88 3.95 -11.22
CA PRO A 227 -7.62 5.33 -10.78
C PRO A 227 -8.91 5.97 -10.22
N ILE A 228 -8.73 6.90 -9.29
CA ILE A 228 -9.84 7.69 -8.74
C ILE A 228 -10.22 8.78 -9.75
N GLN A 229 -11.53 8.93 -9.98
CA GLN A 229 -12.10 9.97 -10.82
C GLN A 229 -12.95 10.90 -9.96
N LYS A 230 -12.78 12.21 -10.14
CA LYS A 230 -13.69 13.19 -9.55
C LYS A 230 -14.89 13.34 -10.48
N ILE A 231 -16.09 13.21 -9.92
CA ILE A 231 -17.37 13.26 -10.63
C ILE A 231 -18.14 14.47 -10.12
N ASP A 232 -18.26 15.50 -10.95
CA ASP A 232 -19.05 16.70 -10.66
C ASP A 232 -20.53 16.48 -11.09
N PHE A 233 -21.47 17.10 -10.37
CA PHE A 233 -22.91 17.00 -10.64
C PHE A 233 -23.69 18.26 -10.23
#